data_AF-A0A067SGE1-F1
#
_entry.id   AF-A0A067SGE1-F1
#
_cell.length_a   1.000
_cell.length_b   1.000
_cell.length_c   1.000
_cell.angle_alpha   90.00
_cell.angle_beta   90.00
_cell.angle_gamma   90.00
#
_symmetry.space_group_name_H-M   'P 1'
#
loop_
_entity.id
_entity.type
_entity.pdbx_description
1 polymer ?
#
loop_
_entity_poly.entity_id
_entity_poly.type
_entity_poly.pdbx_seq_one_letter_code
_entity_poly.pdbx_strand_id
1 'polypeptide(L)'
;MVVEHCLKLTLRQNTTSSGGGFYISEFAIPALLSPYTKGQASLPAKTLQTQWQHLYDTGKRFFPSVAALTSSAYLYLAYNSPGDTRQLYLVSALSSIAIVPYTLLTMMGNIKKIQTEIKAEEEALVLPRLRGDIATWAKLNYGRAALQFVSFSVGIWAVLDSA
;
A
#
# COMPACT_ATOMS: atom_id res chain seq x y z
N MET A 1 -3.24 -30.70 -3.54
CA MET A 1 -2.50 -30.04 -4.65
C MET A 1 -2.99 -28.60 -4.90
N VAL A 2 -4.29 -28.36 -5.13
CA VAL A 2 -4.81 -26.99 -5.37
C VAL A 2 -4.68 -26.06 -4.16
N VAL A 3 -4.98 -26.55 -2.95
CA VAL A 3 -4.88 -25.77 -1.70
C VAL A 3 -3.45 -25.29 -1.43
N GLU A 4 -2.47 -26.18 -1.58
CA GLU A 4 -1.05 -25.86 -1.37
C GLU A 4 -0.53 -24.84 -2.40
N HIS A 5 -1.02 -24.91 -3.64
CA HIS A 5 -0.68 -23.96 -4.69
C HIS A 5 -1.31 -22.57 -4.41
N CYS A 6 -2.59 -22.53 -4.04
CA CYS A 6 -3.27 -21.30 -3.61
C CYS A 6 -2.56 -20.67 -2.41
N LEU A 7 -2.14 -21.48 -1.43
CA LEU A 7 -1.42 -20.99 -0.25
C LEU A 7 -0.09 -20.32 -0.62
N LYS A 8 0.77 -21.00 -1.40
CA LYS A 8 2.06 -20.44 -1.85
C LYS A 8 1.87 -19.15 -2.66
N LEU A 9 0.85 -19.10 -3.50
CA LEU A 9 0.52 -17.92 -4.30
C LEU A 9 0.07 -16.75 -3.41
N THR A 10 -0.81 -17.01 -2.44
CA THR A 10 -1.36 -15.98 -1.53
C THR A 10 -0.27 -15.40 -0.62
N LEU A 11 0.59 -16.24 -0.05
CA LEU A 11 1.71 -15.80 0.77
C LEU A 11 2.66 -14.90 -0.03
N ARG A 12 3.06 -15.31 -1.24
CA ARG A 12 3.96 -14.51 -2.11
C ARG A 12 3.37 -13.14 -2.45
N GLN A 13 2.07 -13.08 -2.73
CA GLN A 13 1.37 -11.84 -3.09
C GLN A 13 1.24 -10.87 -1.91
N ASN A 14 0.90 -11.38 -0.72
CA ASN A 14 0.81 -10.59 0.49
C ASN A 14 2.18 -10.01 0.89
N THR A 15 3.26 -10.78 0.79
CA THR A 15 4.62 -10.29 1.05
C THR A 15 5.04 -9.18 0.08
N THR A 16 4.67 -9.31 -1.20
CA THR A 16 4.98 -8.28 -2.21
C THR A 16 4.16 -7.00 -1.98
N SER A 17 2.90 -7.13 -1.56
CA SER A 17 2.01 -5.99 -1.33
C SER A 17 2.32 -5.23 -0.04
N SER A 18 2.51 -5.96 1.07
CA SER A 18 2.93 -5.37 2.36
C SER A 18 4.34 -4.80 2.28
N GLY A 19 5.28 -5.55 1.70
CA GLY A 19 6.66 -5.11 1.47
C GLY A 19 6.74 -3.91 0.53
N GLY A 20 5.94 -3.87 -0.54
CA GLY A 20 5.90 -2.75 -1.47
C GLY A 20 5.37 -1.46 -0.83
N GLY A 21 4.30 -1.53 -0.04
CA GLY A 21 3.75 -0.37 0.68
C GLY A 21 4.69 0.16 1.76
N PHE A 22 5.36 -0.75 2.48
CA PHE A 22 6.41 -0.41 3.45
C PHE A 22 7.62 0.21 2.75
N TYR A 23 8.12 -0.39 1.67
CA TYR A 23 9.27 0.10 0.91
C TYR A 23 9.08 1.52 0.38
N ILE A 24 7.89 1.81 -0.15
CA ILE A 24 7.55 3.16 -0.61
C ILE A 24 7.70 4.17 0.53
N SER A 25 7.23 3.83 1.72
CA SER A 25 7.16 4.75 2.86
C SER A 25 8.49 4.90 3.59
N GLU A 26 9.24 3.81 3.71
CA GLU A 26 10.50 3.75 4.46
C GLU A 26 11.72 4.16 3.64
N PHE A 27 11.71 3.91 2.32
CA PHE A 27 12.88 4.15 1.48
C PHE A 27 12.60 5.12 0.33
N ALA A 28 11.52 4.91 -0.44
CA ALA A 28 11.29 5.72 -1.64
C ALA A 28 10.93 7.17 -1.32
N ILE A 29 10.04 7.41 -0.35
CA ILE A 29 9.64 8.78 0.02
C ILE A 29 10.76 9.53 0.74
N PRO A 30 11.46 8.97 1.74
CA PRO A 30 12.62 9.63 2.32
C PRO A 30 13.70 9.94 1.27
N ALA A 31 13.92 9.07 0.29
CA ALA A 31 14.83 9.36 -0.82
C ALA A 31 14.33 10.51 -1.72
N LEU A 32 13.03 10.58 -2.04
CA LEU A 32 12.43 11.69 -2.79
C LEU A 32 12.50 13.03 -2.03
N LEU A 33 12.38 12.98 -0.70
CA LEU A 33 12.42 14.13 0.18
C LEU A 33 13.83 14.47 0.69
N SER A 34 14.84 13.66 0.40
CA SER A 34 16.23 13.95 0.75
C SER A 34 16.88 14.78 -0.35
N PRO A 35 17.72 15.77 -0.01
CA PRO A 35 18.75 16.23 -0.93
C PRO A 35 19.66 15.05 -1.29
N TYR A 36 20.09 14.95 -2.55
CA TYR A 36 20.95 13.85 -3.03
C TYR A 36 22.32 13.83 -2.31
N THR A 37 22.83 15.00 -1.90
CA THR A 37 24.05 15.17 -1.10
C THR A 37 23.83 16.28 -0.05
N LYS A 38 24.43 16.17 1.15
CA LYS A 38 24.43 17.27 2.14
C LYS A 38 24.96 18.55 1.48
N GLY A 39 24.14 19.60 1.43
CA GLY A 39 24.48 20.90 0.82
C GLY A 39 23.96 21.11 -0.60
N GLN A 40 23.32 20.12 -1.23
CA GLN A 40 22.63 20.32 -2.51
C GLN A 40 21.20 20.85 -2.32
N ALA A 41 20.74 21.64 -3.30
CA ALA A 41 19.36 22.10 -3.35
C ALA A 41 18.39 20.90 -3.45
N SER A 42 17.27 21.01 -2.75
CA SER A 42 16.15 20.07 -2.88
C SER A 42 15.65 20.01 -4.33
N LEU A 43 15.06 18.88 -4.72
CA LEU A 43 14.39 18.76 -6.01
C LEU A 43 13.41 19.92 -6.25
N PRO A 44 13.40 20.53 -7.45
CA PRO A 44 12.39 21.50 -7.83
C PRO A 44 10.99 20.92 -7.68
N ALA A 45 10.01 21.76 -7.33
CA ALA A 45 8.66 21.30 -6.98
C ALA A 45 8.07 20.42 -8.10
N LYS A 46 8.14 20.89 -9.35
CA LYS A 46 7.63 20.16 -10.53
C LYS A 46 8.23 18.77 -10.68
N THR A 47 9.55 18.65 -10.49
CA THR A 47 10.24 17.37 -10.58
C THR A 47 9.81 16.45 -9.45
N LEU A 48 9.73 16.96 -8.22
CA LEU A 48 9.29 16.19 -7.05
C LEU A 48 7.87 15.62 -7.24
N GLN A 49 6.91 16.45 -7.67
CA GLN A 49 5.54 15.99 -7.92
C GLN A 49 5.47 14.97 -9.05
N THR A 50 6.25 15.16 -10.13
CA THR A 50 6.26 14.22 -11.26
C THR A 50 6.77 12.84 -10.82
N GLN A 51 7.85 12.80 -10.03
CA GLN A 51 8.40 11.54 -9.51
C GLN A 51 7.42 10.86 -8.55
N TRP A 52 6.79 11.63 -7.65
CA TRP A 52 5.74 11.11 -6.78
C TRP A 52 4.54 10.57 -7.57
N GLN A 53 4.10 11.29 -8.62
CA GLN A 53 2.96 10.91 -9.44
C GLN A 53 3.22 9.58 -10.16
N HIS A 54 4.43 9.40 -10.68
CA HIS A 54 4.83 8.13 -11.29
C HIS A 54 4.81 6.97 -10.29
N LEU A 55 5.32 7.20 -9.07
CA LEU A 55 5.28 6.21 -7.99
C LEU A 55 3.84 5.85 -7.61
N TYR A 56 2.97 6.85 -7.46
CA TYR A 56 1.56 6.67 -7.15
C TYR A 56 0.82 5.91 -8.25
N ASP A 57 0.99 6.29 -9.52
CA ASP A 57 0.29 5.63 -10.64
C ASP A 57 0.71 4.18 -10.82
N THR A 58 1.99 3.87 -10.58
CA THR A 58 2.50 2.50 -10.59
C THR A 58 1.83 1.67 -9.50
N GLY A 59 1.82 2.17 -8.26
CA GLY A 59 1.17 1.49 -7.13
C GLY A 59 -0.34 1.34 -7.32
N LYS A 60 -1.02 2.37 -7.81
CA LYS A 60 -2.48 2.39 -8.06
C LYS A 60 -2.93 1.31 -9.05
N ARG A 61 -2.10 0.95 -10.04
CA ARG A 61 -2.40 -0.12 -11.00
C ARG A 61 -2.10 -1.50 -10.43
N PHE A 62 -1.04 -1.61 -9.63
CA PHE A 62 -0.54 -2.88 -9.13
C PHE A 62 -1.30 -3.38 -7.88
N PHE A 63 -1.38 -2.57 -6.81
CA PHE A 63 -1.86 -3.03 -5.51
C PHE A 63 -3.33 -3.48 -5.49
N PRO A 64 -4.30 -2.80 -6.13
CA PRO A 64 -5.69 -3.26 -6.11
C PRO A 64 -5.87 -4.62 -6.78
N SER A 65 -5.17 -4.86 -7.89
CA SER A 65 -5.22 -6.12 -8.63
C SER A 65 -4.67 -7.28 -7.79
N VAL A 66 -3.56 -7.05 -7.11
CA VAL A 66 -2.97 -8.05 -6.20
C VAL A 66 -3.89 -8.32 -5.01
N ALA A 67 -4.43 -7.26 -4.38
CA ALA A 67 -5.34 -7.41 -3.25
C ALA A 67 -6.63 -8.17 -3.60
N ALA A 68 -7.18 -7.95 -4.80
CA ALA A 68 -8.34 -8.68 -5.31
C ALA A 68 -8.03 -10.17 -5.52
N LEU A 69 -6.87 -10.48 -6.10
CA LEU A 69 -6.45 -11.86 -6.32
C LEU A 69 -6.20 -12.60 -4.99
N THR A 70 -5.47 -11.97 -4.07
CA THR A 70 -5.22 -12.50 -2.72
C THR A 70 -6.52 -12.70 -1.94
N SER A 71 -7.43 -11.71 -1.97
CA SER A 71 -8.74 -11.82 -1.34
C SER A 71 -9.56 -12.97 -1.92
N SER A 72 -9.53 -13.16 -3.23
CA SER A 72 -10.25 -14.26 -3.91
C SER A 72 -9.71 -15.63 -3.49
N ALA A 73 -8.38 -15.75 -3.35
CA ALA A 73 -7.76 -16.98 -2.86
C ALA A 73 -8.17 -17.30 -1.42
N TYR A 74 -8.17 -16.32 -0.51
CA TYR A 74 -8.65 -16.52 0.86
C TYR A 74 -10.15 -16.86 0.92
N LEU A 75 -10.99 -16.26 0.08
CA LEU A 75 -12.41 -16.61 -0.02
C LEU A 75 -12.59 -18.07 -0.47
N TYR A 76 -11.79 -18.54 -1.43
CA TYR A 76 -11.80 -19.94 -1.84
C TYR A 76 -11.39 -20.87 -0.69
N LEU A 77 -10.35 -20.52 0.07
CA LEU A 77 -9.95 -21.30 1.26
C LEU A 77 -11.04 -21.31 2.34
N ALA A 78 -11.68 -20.16 2.58
CA ALA A 78 -12.81 -20.04 3.51
C ALA A 78 -14.00 -20.93 3.09
N TYR A 79 -14.28 -21.02 1.79
CA TYR A 79 -15.37 -21.85 1.27
C TYR A 79 -15.13 -23.36 1.54
N ASN A 80 -13.87 -23.80 1.52
CA ASN A 80 -13.51 -25.20 1.71
C ASN A 80 -13.15 -25.57 3.17
N SER A 81 -13.17 -24.61 4.09
CA SER A 81 -12.81 -24.83 5.49
C SER A 81 -14.05 -24.79 6.39
N PRO A 82 -14.16 -25.67 7.40
CA PRO A 82 -15.22 -25.58 8.41
C PRO A 82 -14.83 -24.66 9.58
N GLY A 83 -15.82 -24.30 10.40
CA GLY A 83 -15.61 -23.75 11.75
C GLY A 83 -14.81 -22.45 11.81
N ASP A 84 -13.93 -22.35 12.81
CA ASP A 84 -13.17 -21.14 13.14
C ASP A 84 -12.11 -20.80 12.06
N THR A 85 -11.52 -21.82 11.43
CA THR A 85 -10.59 -21.65 10.30
C THR A 85 -11.23 -20.87 9.15
N ARG A 86 -12.52 -21.09 8.87
CA ARG A 86 -13.27 -20.30 7.87
C ARG A 86 -13.33 -18.83 8.24
N GLN A 87 -13.57 -18.52 9.51
CA GLN A 87 -13.66 -17.12 9.96
C GLN A 87 -12.31 -16.42 9.81
N LEU A 88 -11.22 -17.10 10.12
CA LEU A 88 -9.86 -16.57 9.94
C LEU A 88 -9.57 -16.25 8.47
N TYR A 89 -9.89 -17.17 7.55
CA TYR A 89 -9.74 -16.89 6.11
C TYR A 89 -10.63 -15.74 5.62
N LEU A 90 -11.85 -15.59 6.15
CA LEU A 90 -12.71 -14.43 5.84
C LEU A 90 -12.10 -13.11 6.34
N VAL A 91 -11.55 -13.08 7.56
CA VAL A 91 -10.86 -11.91 8.11
C VAL A 91 -9.66 -11.54 7.23
N SER A 92 -8.88 -12.52 6.78
CA SER A 92 -7.76 -12.30 5.86
C SER A 92 -8.21 -11.74 4.51
N ALA A 93 -9.27 -12.31 3.91
CA ALA A 93 -9.82 -11.84 2.65
C ALA A 93 -10.27 -10.37 2.74
N LEU A 94 -11.08 -10.06 3.77
CA LEU A 94 -11.59 -8.71 4.00
C LEU A 94 -10.47 -7.72 4.26
N SER A 95 -9.48 -8.08 5.08
CA SER A 95 -8.32 -7.22 5.38
C SER A 95 -7.46 -6.96 4.14
N SER A 96 -7.31 -7.96 3.25
CA SER A 96 -6.61 -7.81 1.97
C SER A 96 -7.28 -6.77 1.08
N ILE A 97 -8.58 -6.90 0.83
CA ILE A 97 -9.29 -5.99 -0.09
C ILE A 97 -9.58 -4.61 0.54
N ALA A 98 -9.60 -4.52 1.88
CA ALA A 98 -9.85 -3.28 2.62
C ALA A 98 -8.86 -2.13 2.30
N ILE A 99 -7.71 -2.41 1.68
CA ILE A 99 -6.81 -1.35 1.22
C ILE A 99 -7.48 -0.38 0.23
N VAL A 100 -8.46 -0.86 -0.55
CA VAL A 100 -9.16 -0.04 -1.54
C VAL A 100 -10.07 0.99 -0.84
N PRO A 101 -11.05 0.59 0.00
CA PRO A 101 -11.86 1.57 0.73
C PRO A 101 -11.02 2.42 1.69
N TYR A 102 -9.97 1.89 2.31
CA TYR A 102 -9.03 2.70 3.11
C TYR A 102 -8.41 3.84 2.29
N THR A 103 -7.92 3.53 1.08
CA THR A 103 -7.31 4.54 0.20
C THR A 103 -8.33 5.60 -0.22
N LEU A 104 -9.55 5.19 -0.57
CA LEU A 104 -10.61 6.11 -1.00
C LEU A 104 -11.06 7.05 0.14
N LEU A 105 -11.21 6.51 1.36
CA LEU A 105 -11.74 7.26 2.50
C LEU A 105 -10.69 8.14 3.17
N THR A 106 -9.45 7.66 3.29
CA THR A 106 -8.42 8.33 4.11
C THR A 106 -7.34 9.04 3.29
N MET A 107 -6.96 8.48 2.14
CA MET A 107 -5.81 8.99 1.36
C MET A 107 -6.23 9.91 0.22
N MET A 108 -7.43 9.73 -0.34
CA MET A 108 -7.85 10.42 -1.57
C MET A 108 -7.79 11.94 -1.47
N GLY A 109 -8.15 12.52 -0.31
CA GLY A 109 -8.06 13.97 -0.10
C GLY A 109 -6.62 14.48 -0.20
N ASN A 110 -5.68 13.83 0.47
CA ASN A 110 -4.26 14.17 0.42
C ASN A 110 -3.65 13.91 -0.97
N ILE A 111 -3.99 12.82 -1.64
CA ILE A 111 -3.56 12.53 -3.02
C ILE A 111 -3.98 13.68 -3.96
N LYS A 112 -5.22 14.15 -3.87
CA LYS A 112 -5.71 15.27 -4.70
C LYS A 112 -4.97 16.58 -4.44
N LYS A 113 -4.60 16.86 -3.19
CA LYS A 113 -3.79 18.04 -2.85
C LYS A 113 -2.43 17.98 -3.56
N ILE A 114 -1.72 16.85 -3.40
CA ILE A 114 -0.42 16.65 -4.05
C ILE A 114 -0.53 16.81 -5.57
N GLN A 115 -1.61 16.34 -6.20
CA GLN A 115 -1.82 16.45 -7.66
C GLN A 115 -2.11 17.86 -8.16
N THR A 116 -2.54 18.78 -7.30
CA THR A 116 -2.98 20.12 -7.69
C THR A 116 -1.98 21.23 -7.37
N GLU A 117 -1.03 20.98 -6.46
CA GLU A 117 -0.01 21.93 -5.96
C GLU A 117 0.71 22.75 -7.06
N ILE A 118 1.25 22.14 -8.10
CA ILE A 118 2.06 22.88 -9.12
C ILE A 118 1.22 23.66 -10.14
N LYS A 119 -0.11 23.56 -10.08
CA LYS A 119 -0.97 24.40 -10.91
C LYS A 119 -1.15 25.82 -10.35
N ALA A 120 -0.65 26.07 -9.14
CA ALA A 120 -0.81 27.35 -8.45
C ALA A 120 0.53 27.79 -7.82
N GLU A 121 0.92 29.06 -8.05
CA GLU A 121 1.89 29.83 -7.26
C GLU A 121 3.40 29.68 -7.55
N GLU A 122 4.16 30.62 -6.98
CA GLU A 122 5.62 30.66 -6.88
C GLU A 122 6.18 29.41 -6.19
N GLU A 123 7.27 28.87 -6.75
CA GLU A 123 7.93 27.65 -6.27
C GLU A 123 8.33 27.70 -4.78
N ALA A 124 8.68 28.89 -4.28
CA ALA A 124 9.06 29.11 -2.88
C ALA A 124 7.93 28.77 -1.88
N LEU A 125 6.67 28.93 -2.28
CA LEU A 125 5.50 28.61 -1.46
C LEU A 125 5.01 27.17 -1.66
N VAL A 126 5.13 26.66 -2.89
CA VAL A 126 4.68 25.32 -3.28
C VAL A 126 5.57 24.23 -2.66
N LEU A 127 6.89 24.39 -2.74
CA LEU A 127 7.81 23.30 -2.38
C LEU A 127 7.65 22.82 -0.91
N PRO A 128 7.53 23.69 0.11
CA PRO A 128 7.33 23.24 1.49
C PRO A 128 6.01 22.49 1.70
N ARG A 129 4.91 22.96 1.07
CA ARG A 129 3.58 22.33 1.19
C ARG A 129 3.54 20.97 0.51
N LEU A 130 4.04 20.89 -0.72
CA LEU A 130 4.18 19.64 -1.47
C LEU A 130 4.94 18.58 -0.66
N ARG A 131 6.06 18.95 -0.03
CA ARG A 131 6.84 18.04 0.83
C ARG A 131 6.04 17.58 2.04
N GLY A 132 5.32 18.48 2.70
CA GLY A 132 4.46 18.16 3.85
C GLY A 132 3.32 17.21 3.48
N ASP A 133 2.69 17.42 2.32
CA ASP A 133 1.63 16.54 1.83
C ASP A 133 2.17 15.16 1.42
N ILE A 134 3.34 15.08 0.77
CA ILE A 134 4.01 13.80 0.45
C ILE A 134 4.42 13.05 1.74
N ALA A 135 4.90 13.76 2.77
CA ALA A 135 5.20 13.16 4.06
C ALA A 135 3.93 12.64 4.77
N THR A 136 2.81 13.35 4.63
CA THR A 136 1.51 12.89 5.14
C THR A 136 1.04 11.65 4.38
N TRP A 137 1.20 11.63 3.05
CA TRP A 137 0.94 10.45 2.23
C TRP A 137 1.75 9.24 2.70
N ALA A 138 3.05 9.43 3.01
CA ALA A 138 3.91 8.38 3.58
C ALA A 138 3.32 7.81 4.88
N LYS A 139 2.89 8.68 5.79
CA LYS A 139 2.28 8.25 7.06
C LYS A 139 1.02 7.41 6.85
N LEU A 140 0.16 7.85 5.93
CA LEU A 140 -1.08 7.12 5.61
C LEU A 140 -0.81 5.76 4.96
N ASN A 141 0.31 5.60 4.26
CA ASN A 141 0.71 4.30 3.71
C ASN A 141 1.03 3.27 4.79
N TYR A 142 1.49 3.67 5.99
CA TYR A 142 1.67 2.72 7.10
C TYR A 142 0.34 2.11 7.54
N GLY A 143 -0.75 2.88 7.59
CA GLY A 143 -2.08 2.32 7.88
C GLY A 143 -2.52 1.30 6.83
N ARG A 144 -2.23 1.56 5.55
CA ARG A 144 -2.45 0.60 4.47
C ARG A 144 -1.60 -0.67 4.61
N ALA A 145 -0.33 -0.50 5.00
CA ALA A 145 0.58 -1.62 5.24
C ALA A 145 0.13 -2.47 6.44
N ALA A 146 -0.41 -1.85 7.49
CA ALA A 146 -0.94 -2.54 8.66
C ALA A 146 -2.13 -3.46 8.29
N LEU A 147 -3.05 -3.01 7.43
CA LEU A 147 -4.15 -3.86 6.93
C LEU A 147 -3.62 -5.11 6.19
N GLN A 148 -2.58 -4.93 5.38
CA GLN A 148 -1.96 -6.06 4.67
C GLN A 148 -1.18 -6.99 5.60
N PHE A 149 -0.57 -6.44 6.65
CA PHE A 149 0.06 -7.24 7.69
C PHE A 149 -0.96 -8.11 8.43
N VAL A 150 -2.12 -7.55 8.80
CA VAL A 150 -3.22 -8.32 9.41
C VAL A 150 -3.69 -9.45 8.48
N SER A 151 -3.92 -9.14 7.19
CA SER A 151 -4.27 -10.14 6.17
C SER A 151 -3.29 -11.32 6.17
N PHE A 152 -1.98 -11.02 6.15
CA PHE A 152 -0.91 -12.00 6.14
C PHE A 152 -0.83 -12.82 7.44
N SER A 153 -0.79 -12.16 8.60
CA SER A 153 -0.65 -12.83 9.90
C SER A 153 -1.83 -13.74 10.22
N VAL A 154 -3.06 -13.27 10.01
CA VAL A 154 -4.27 -14.08 10.23
C VAL A 154 -4.33 -15.23 9.22
N GLY A 155 -3.87 -15.01 7.99
CA GLY A 155 -3.87 -16.04 6.96
C GLY A 155 -2.87 -17.16 7.26
N ILE A 156 -1.70 -16.82 7.82
CA ILE A 156 -0.75 -17.81 8.34
C ILE A 156 -1.34 -18.57 9.51
N TRP A 157 -1.97 -17.87 10.46
CA TRP A 157 -2.59 -18.51 11.62
C TRP A 157 -3.68 -19.51 11.20
N ALA A 158 -4.54 -19.14 10.23
CA ALA A 158 -5.55 -20.03 9.67
C ALA A 158 -4.95 -21.31 9.07
N VAL A 159 -3.79 -21.18 8.42
CA VAL A 159 -3.09 -22.33 7.82
C VAL A 159 -2.54 -23.25 8.90
N LEU A 160 -1.92 -22.69 9.93
CA LEU A 160 -1.36 -23.45 11.05
C LEU A 160 -2.45 -24.16 11.87
N ASP A 161 -3.61 -23.52 12.03
CA ASP A 161 -4.78 -24.10 12.70
C ASP A 161 -5.42 -25.24 11.88
N SER A 162 -5.27 -25.21 10.55
CA SER A 162 -5.82 -26.20 9.62
C SER A 162 -4.90 -27.40 9.30
N ALA A 163 -3.67 -27.40 9.82
CA ALA A 163 -2.63 -28.40 9.55
C ALA A 163 -2.59 -29.48 10.63
#